data_AF-A0A1V6TWV2-F1
#
_entry.id   AF-A0A1V6TWV2-F1
#
_cell.length_a   1.000
_cell.length_b   1.000
_cell.length_c   1.000
_cell.angle_alpha   90.00
_cell.angle_beta   90.00
_cell.angle_gamma   90.00
#
_symmetry.space_group_name_H-M   'P 1'
#
loop_
_entity.id
_entity.type
_entity.pdbx_description
1 polymer ?
#
loop_
_entity_poly.entity_id
_entity_poly.type
_entity_poly.pdbx_seq_one_letter_code
_entity_poly.pdbx_strand_id
1 'polypeptide(L)'
;MVLIAFCVFVMVLLPQITEYILPLGLRKDDHYSVSQPIPYNPYPEYNSAAWKRKWKGSYQSCVGPDGALLDPENENTAMKGYRWNQSEFPTPIFGSYEAWNLDKNLCVDPSSRYGVYGYEVNARDVDSRTSTNWGGVNWADLQSACLERNRERYNKWHPEPKKPTLHNQQNQQVELGRKKHHYRKSRLPGFHHRTAVILRTTIDMKYTTNDIHNIRAMVMELSLLSGAEY
;
A
#
# COMPACT_ATOMS: atom_id res chain seq x y z
N MET A 1 -40.53 10.76 51.55
CA MET A 1 -40.15 9.35 51.82
C MET A 1 -39.98 8.64 50.50
N VAL A 2 -38.81 8.03 50.34
CA VAL A 2 -38.31 7.30 49.17
C VAL A 2 -38.98 5.92 49.06
N LEU A 3 -39.17 5.40 47.85
CA LEU A 3 -38.91 4.00 47.43
C LEU A 3 -39.31 3.88 45.94
N ILE A 4 -38.39 4.04 44.98
CA ILE A 4 -37.48 3.02 44.41
C ILE A 4 -38.23 1.88 43.72
N ALA A 5 -38.17 1.93 42.39
CA ALA A 5 -38.59 0.92 41.44
C ALA A 5 -37.62 -0.28 41.46
N PHE A 6 -38.17 -1.49 41.38
CA PHE A 6 -37.40 -2.69 41.06
C PHE A 6 -37.73 -3.15 39.64
N CYS A 7 -36.83 -2.82 38.70
CA CYS A 7 -36.74 -3.51 37.43
C CYS A 7 -36.07 -4.88 37.65
N VAL A 8 -36.75 -5.94 37.25
CA VAL A 8 -36.23 -7.31 37.26
C VAL A 8 -35.15 -7.43 36.18
N PHE A 9 -33.90 -7.61 36.60
CA PHE A 9 -32.77 -7.95 35.75
C PHE A 9 -32.69 -9.47 35.64
N VAL A 10 -32.98 -10.02 34.45
CA VAL A 10 -32.71 -11.43 34.15
C VAL A 10 -31.22 -11.56 33.84
N MET A 11 -30.44 -12.04 34.82
CA MET A 11 -29.05 -12.46 34.61
C MET A 11 -29.03 -13.78 33.85
N VAL A 12 -28.80 -13.72 32.54
CA VAL A 12 -28.31 -14.88 31.79
C VAL A 12 -26.83 -15.02 32.11
N LEU A 13 -26.49 -16.03 32.93
CA LEU A 13 -25.13 -16.43 33.24
C LEU A 13 -24.46 -16.99 31.97
N LEU A 14 -23.70 -16.16 31.26
CA LEU A 14 -22.67 -16.62 30.34
C LEU A 14 -21.49 -17.14 31.18
N PRO A 15 -21.03 -18.38 30.98
CA PRO A 15 -19.88 -18.91 31.71
C PRO A 15 -18.65 -18.08 31.36
N GLN A 16 -17.91 -17.66 32.38
CA GLN A 16 -16.63 -16.97 32.25
C GLN A 16 -15.68 -17.84 31.43
N ILE A 17 -15.42 -17.42 30.19
CA ILE A 17 -14.28 -17.90 29.43
C ILE A 17 -13.08 -17.13 29.98
N THR A 18 -12.46 -17.67 31.03
CA THR A 18 -11.13 -17.28 31.46
C THR A 18 -10.17 -17.81 30.39
N GLU A 19 -9.91 -17.01 29.36
CA GLU A 19 -8.81 -17.25 28.45
C GLU A 19 -7.50 -17.23 29.24
N TYR A 20 -6.85 -18.39 29.31
CA TYR A 20 -5.45 -18.50 29.65
C TYR A 20 -4.63 -17.82 28.54
N ILE A 21 -4.45 -16.51 28.64
CA ILE A 21 -3.37 -15.84 27.93
C ILE A 21 -2.10 -16.28 28.64
N LEU A 22 -1.37 -17.25 28.06
CA LEU A 22 -0.02 -17.56 28.50
C LEU A 22 0.80 -16.25 28.45
N PRO A 23 1.44 -15.84 29.56
CA PRO A 23 2.34 -14.70 29.51
C PRO A 23 3.44 -15.05 28.51
N LEU A 24 3.52 -14.28 27.42
CA LEU A 24 4.67 -14.31 26.51
C LEU A 24 5.89 -13.98 27.38
N GLY A 25 6.66 -15.01 27.72
CA GLY A 25 7.92 -14.89 28.43
C GLY A 25 8.93 -14.23 27.49
N LEU A 26 8.85 -12.90 27.38
CA LEU A 26 9.90 -12.10 26.76
C LEU A 26 11.12 -12.16 27.68
N ARG A 27 11.88 -13.25 27.54
CA ARG A 27 13.21 -13.40 28.12
C ARG A 27 14.04 -12.25 27.56
N LYS A 28 14.51 -11.38 28.46
CA LYS A 28 15.41 -10.29 28.12
C LYS A 28 16.78 -10.91 27.88
N ASP A 29 17.03 -11.34 26.64
CA ASP A 29 18.35 -11.79 26.24
C ASP A 29 19.26 -10.56 26.12
N ASP A 30 20.31 -10.51 26.94
CA ASP A 30 21.26 -9.39 27.08
C ASP A 30 22.21 -9.21 25.87
N HIS A 31 21.86 -9.77 24.70
CA HIS A 31 22.58 -9.64 23.44
C HIS A 31 21.63 -9.25 22.29
N TYR A 32 20.81 -8.21 22.48
CA TYR A 32 20.01 -7.67 21.39
C TYR A 32 20.90 -6.80 20.48
N SER A 33 21.52 -7.42 19.45
CA SER A 33 21.91 -6.62 18.29
C SER A 33 20.64 -6.02 17.71
N VAL A 34 20.46 -4.70 17.86
CA VAL A 34 19.30 -4.01 17.29
C VAL A 34 19.32 -4.26 15.78
N SER A 35 18.36 -5.06 15.31
CA SER A 35 18.18 -5.36 13.89
C SER A 35 18.12 -4.03 13.14
N GLN A 36 19.00 -3.84 12.16
CA GLN A 36 19.00 -2.62 11.36
C GLN A 36 17.78 -2.65 10.43
N PRO A 37 17.07 -1.51 10.27
CA PRO A 37 15.93 -1.47 9.37
C PRO A 37 16.40 -1.66 7.92
N ILE A 38 15.67 -2.46 7.17
CA ILE A 38 15.92 -2.72 5.75
C ILE A 38 14.85 -2.03 4.89
N PRO A 39 15.22 -1.41 3.75
CA PRO A 39 14.26 -0.87 2.79
C PRO A 39 13.30 -1.97 2.31
N TYR A 40 12.02 -1.62 2.21
CA TYR A 40 11.03 -2.47 1.58
C TYR A 40 10.82 -2.03 0.12
N ASN A 41 11.38 -2.79 -0.81
CA ASN A 41 11.25 -2.56 -2.24
C ASN A 41 10.44 -3.70 -2.89
N PRO A 42 9.10 -3.53 -3.05
CA PRO A 42 8.25 -4.53 -3.71
C PRO A 42 8.23 -4.37 -5.24
N TYR A 43 8.93 -3.37 -5.78
CA TYR A 43 8.85 -3.04 -7.19
C TYR A 43 9.70 -4.00 -8.03
N PRO A 44 9.35 -4.23 -9.30
CA PRO A 44 10.21 -4.98 -10.20
C PRO A 44 11.59 -4.34 -10.30
N GLU A 45 12.60 -5.12 -10.71
CA GLU A 45 13.87 -4.59 -11.19
C GLU A 45 13.65 -3.83 -12.50
N TYR A 46 13.15 -2.61 -12.38
CA TYR A 46 12.88 -1.72 -13.48
C TYR A 46 14.14 -1.53 -14.32
N ASN A 47 13.96 -1.39 -15.63
CA ASN A 47 15.05 -1.19 -16.59
C ASN A 47 16.08 -2.33 -16.70
N SER A 48 15.93 -3.43 -15.96
CA SER A 48 16.73 -4.65 -16.14
C SER A 48 16.59 -5.20 -17.57
N ALA A 49 17.55 -6.02 -18.01
CA ALA A 49 17.50 -6.64 -19.34
C ALA A 49 16.25 -7.52 -19.50
N ALA A 50 15.82 -8.20 -18.44
CA ALA A 50 14.59 -8.98 -18.45
C ALA A 50 13.35 -8.08 -18.60
N TRP A 51 13.31 -6.96 -17.87
CA TRP A 51 12.20 -6.00 -17.92
C TRP A 51 12.08 -5.32 -19.29
N LYS A 52 13.19 -4.82 -19.85
CA LYS A 52 13.23 -4.13 -21.17
C LYS A 52 12.84 -5.03 -22.35
N ARG A 53 13.02 -6.35 -22.23
CA ARG A 53 12.53 -7.31 -23.24
C ARG A 53 11.01 -7.43 -23.25
N LYS A 54 10.36 -7.21 -22.10
CA LYS A 54 8.92 -7.35 -21.92
C LYS A 54 8.19 -6.02 -22.16
N TRP A 55 8.77 -4.92 -21.70
CA TRP A 55 8.08 -3.64 -21.60
C TRP A 55 8.78 -2.52 -22.37
N LYS A 56 7.96 -1.64 -22.94
CA LYS A 56 8.37 -0.44 -23.66
C LYS A 56 8.59 0.73 -22.70
N GLY A 57 9.44 1.67 -23.09
CA GLY A 57 9.82 2.82 -22.28
C GLY A 57 10.87 2.44 -21.23
N SER A 58 11.30 3.43 -20.44
CA SER A 58 12.15 3.20 -19.26
C SER A 58 11.48 3.78 -18.04
N TYR A 59 11.62 3.11 -16.90
CA TYR A 59 11.26 3.69 -15.61
C TYR A 59 12.17 4.89 -15.31
N GLN A 60 11.54 5.96 -14.87
CA GLN A 60 12.21 7.15 -14.38
C GLN A 60 11.70 7.44 -12.97
N SER A 61 12.62 7.54 -12.01
CA SER A 61 12.29 7.92 -10.63
C SER A 61 11.54 9.25 -10.60
N CYS A 62 10.47 9.31 -9.82
CA CYS A 62 9.63 10.51 -9.68
C CYS A 62 10.15 11.43 -8.57
N VAL A 63 9.72 12.69 -8.63
CA VAL A 63 10.05 13.69 -7.62
C VAL A 63 9.08 13.54 -6.44
N GLY A 64 9.63 13.59 -5.23
CA GLY A 64 8.91 13.49 -3.97
C GLY A 64 8.39 14.84 -3.45
N PRO A 65 7.68 14.82 -2.32
CA PRO A 65 7.13 16.01 -1.67
C PRO A 65 8.17 17.06 -1.21
N ASP A 66 9.40 16.62 -0.99
CA ASP A 66 10.55 17.45 -0.61
C ASP A 66 11.34 17.98 -1.83
N GLY A 67 10.90 17.65 -3.05
CA GLY A 67 11.59 18.00 -4.28
C GLY A 67 12.75 17.07 -4.65
N ALA A 68 13.07 16.06 -3.84
CA ALA A 68 14.10 15.09 -4.14
C ALA A 68 13.59 13.97 -5.07
N LEU A 69 14.50 13.27 -5.75
CA LEU A 69 14.13 12.05 -6.47
C LEU A 69 13.87 10.91 -5.48
N LEU A 70 12.80 10.16 -5.72
CA LEU A 70 12.43 9.03 -4.90
C LEU A 70 13.23 7.79 -5.26
N ASP A 71 13.72 7.09 -4.25
CA ASP A 71 14.44 5.83 -4.43
C ASP A 71 13.85 4.77 -3.48
N PRO A 72 13.32 3.65 -4.01
CA PRO A 72 12.75 2.58 -3.18
C PRO A 72 13.79 1.87 -2.30
N GLU A 73 15.08 2.02 -2.60
CA GLU A 73 16.18 1.50 -1.78
C GLU A 73 16.69 2.53 -0.77
N ASN A 74 16.29 3.79 -0.91
CA ASN A 74 16.69 4.85 0.00
C ASN A 74 15.75 4.95 1.19
N GLU A 75 16.42 5.01 2.32
CA GLU A 75 15.90 4.97 3.65
C GLU A 75 15.02 6.18 4.03
N ASN A 76 15.15 7.29 3.29
CA ASN A 76 14.42 8.53 3.51
C ASN A 76 13.21 8.68 2.59
N THR A 77 13.10 7.86 1.53
CA THR A 77 12.05 8.00 0.50
C THR A 77 11.11 6.81 0.41
N ALA A 78 11.44 5.68 1.05
CA ALA A 78 10.60 4.48 1.08
C ALA A 78 10.50 3.88 2.49
N MET A 79 9.41 3.13 2.72
CA MET A 79 9.20 2.47 3.99
C MET A 79 10.25 1.39 4.25
N LYS A 80 10.45 1.08 5.53
CA LYS A 80 11.37 0.04 5.98
C LYS A 80 10.67 -0.96 6.86
N GLY A 81 11.34 -2.08 7.10
CA GLY A 81 10.98 -3.01 8.15
C GLY A 81 12.20 -3.63 8.80
N TYR A 82 11.96 -4.48 9.77
CA TYR A 82 12.96 -5.18 10.54
C TYR A 82 12.85 -6.67 10.24
N ARG A 83 14.00 -7.32 10.04
CA ARG A 83 14.04 -8.78 9.95
C ARG A 83 13.79 -9.38 11.31
N TRP A 84 12.75 -10.20 11.41
CA TRP A 84 12.41 -10.93 12.62
C TRP A 84 11.93 -12.34 12.29
N ASN A 85 12.38 -13.32 13.07
CA ASN A 85 11.90 -14.70 12.91
C ASN A 85 10.54 -14.87 13.61
N GLN A 86 9.48 -15.01 12.83
CA GLN A 86 8.13 -15.22 13.36
C GLN A 86 7.79 -16.70 13.64
N SER A 87 8.76 -17.61 13.70
CA SER A 87 8.47 -19.06 13.88
C SER A 87 7.80 -19.39 15.21
N GLU A 88 7.89 -18.52 16.22
CA GLU A 88 7.24 -18.67 17.53
C GLU A 88 5.86 -18.00 17.60
N PHE A 89 5.48 -17.21 16.57
CA PHE A 89 4.16 -16.61 16.52
C PHE A 89 3.13 -17.66 16.07
N PRO A 90 1.89 -17.61 16.58
CA PRO A 90 0.84 -18.51 16.13
C PRO A 90 0.55 -18.29 14.64
N THR A 91 0.22 -19.37 13.93
CA THR A 91 -0.26 -19.29 12.55
C THR A 91 -1.44 -18.31 12.48
N PRO A 92 -1.50 -17.40 11.48
CA PRO A 92 -2.61 -16.47 11.35
C PRO A 92 -3.96 -17.20 11.30
N ILE A 93 -4.90 -16.79 12.16
CA ILE A 93 -6.27 -17.35 12.20
C ILE A 93 -7.03 -16.95 10.93
N PHE A 94 -6.69 -15.80 10.36
CA PHE A 94 -7.22 -15.30 9.10
C PHE A 94 -6.09 -14.76 8.22
N GLY A 95 -6.25 -14.91 6.90
CA GLY A 95 -5.25 -14.51 5.92
C GLY A 95 -4.08 -15.51 5.82
N SER A 96 -3.24 -15.31 4.81
CA SER A 96 -2.03 -16.08 4.59
C SER A 96 -0.99 -15.18 3.94
N TYR A 97 0.22 -15.17 4.48
CA TYR A 97 1.34 -14.43 3.89
C TYR A 97 1.63 -14.94 2.48
N GLU A 98 1.57 -16.26 2.28
CA GLU A 98 1.80 -16.93 1.01
C GLU A 98 0.77 -16.55 -0.06
N ALA A 99 -0.51 -16.46 0.32
CA ALA A 99 -1.59 -16.09 -0.60
C ALA A 99 -1.43 -14.67 -1.16
N TRP A 100 -0.87 -13.76 -0.37
CA TRP A 100 -0.61 -12.37 -0.75
C TRP A 100 0.85 -12.12 -1.17
N ASN A 101 1.67 -13.17 -1.23
CA ASN A 101 3.11 -13.10 -1.50
C ASN A 101 3.83 -12.07 -0.59
N LEU A 102 3.46 -12.05 0.70
CA LEU A 102 4.04 -11.19 1.72
C LEU A 102 5.21 -11.91 2.43
N ASP A 103 6.24 -11.14 2.77
CA ASP A 103 7.38 -11.64 3.52
C ASP A 103 7.04 -11.69 5.02
N LYS A 104 6.72 -12.90 5.51
CA LYS A 104 6.38 -13.11 6.93
C LYS A 104 7.50 -12.73 7.91
N ASN A 105 8.74 -12.61 7.45
CA ASN A 105 9.89 -12.30 8.31
C ASN A 105 10.23 -10.80 8.31
N LEU A 106 9.40 -9.96 7.69
CA LEU A 106 9.53 -8.51 7.70
C LEU A 106 8.46 -7.89 8.60
N CYS A 107 8.89 -7.33 9.72
CA CYS A 107 8.02 -6.64 10.67
C CYS A 107 8.15 -5.12 10.49
N VAL A 108 7.05 -4.39 10.65
CA VAL A 108 7.04 -2.93 10.60
C VAL A 108 6.38 -2.37 11.86
N ASP A 109 6.96 -1.30 12.39
CA ASP A 109 6.35 -0.45 13.41
C ASP A 109 5.81 0.83 12.73
N PRO A 110 4.98 1.65 13.41
CA PRO A 110 4.44 2.88 12.83
C PRO A 110 5.51 3.82 12.26
N SER A 111 6.67 3.90 12.91
CA SER A 111 7.77 4.78 12.52
C SER A 111 8.47 4.31 11.25
N SER A 112 8.70 3.00 11.12
CA SER A 112 9.29 2.41 9.90
C SER A 112 8.28 2.34 8.74
N ARG A 113 6.98 2.17 9.04
CA ARG A 113 5.89 2.14 8.05
C ARG A 113 5.53 3.51 7.50
N TYR A 114 5.37 4.51 8.38
CA TYR A 114 4.80 5.82 8.03
C TYR A 114 5.76 6.98 8.22
N GLY A 115 6.98 6.74 8.72
CA GLY A 115 7.93 7.82 9.02
C GLY A 115 8.28 8.69 7.81
N VAL A 116 8.50 8.05 6.66
CA VAL A 116 8.73 8.71 5.36
C VAL A 116 7.46 9.35 4.77
N TYR A 117 6.30 9.18 5.42
CA TYR A 117 5.00 9.71 5.03
C TYR A 117 4.44 10.71 6.07
N GLY A 118 5.35 11.28 6.87
CA GLY A 118 5.09 12.34 7.81
C GLY A 118 4.66 11.88 9.20
N TYR A 119 4.82 10.61 9.54
CA TYR A 119 4.67 10.15 10.92
C TYR A 119 5.91 10.53 11.74
N GLU A 120 5.71 11.39 12.74
CA GLU A 120 6.75 11.84 13.65
C GLU A 120 6.58 11.14 15.00
N VAL A 121 7.64 10.45 15.44
CA VAL A 121 7.73 9.99 16.84
C VAL A 121 8.17 11.19 17.67
N ASN A 122 7.51 11.44 18.81
CA ASN A 122 7.82 12.54 19.72
C ASN A 122 9.34 12.83 19.77
N ALA A 123 9.68 14.08 19.43
CA ALA A 123 10.98 14.61 19.03
C ALA A 123 12.11 14.53 20.08
N ARG A 124 12.38 13.37 20.67
CA ARG A 124 13.55 13.17 21.54
C ARG A 124 14.73 12.50 20.84
N ASP A 125 14.56 11.88 19.66
CA ASP A 125 15.60 11.00 19.10
C ASP A 125 15.88 11.09 17.59
N VAL A 126 15.43 12.11 16.83
CA VAL A 126 15.80 12.19 15.39
C VAL A 126 16.00 13.62 14.90
N ASP A 127 17.25 14.09 14.97
CA ASP A 127 17.74 15.38 14.46
C ASP A 127 18.03 15.39 12.94
N SER A 128 17.31 14.61 12.13
CA SER A 128 17.71 14.45 10.71
C SER A 128 16.59 14.12 9.72
N ARG A 129 15.34 14.44 10.03
CA ARG A 129 14.30 14.48 8.99
C ARG A 129 14.09 15.93 8.61
N THR A 130 14.47 16.29 7.39
CA THR A 130 14.07 17.56 6.77
C THR A 130 12.56 17.70 6.96
N SER A 131 12.16 18.71 7.73
CA SER A 131 10.75 18.97 8.04
C SER A 131 10.02 19.26 6.73
N THR A 132 9.40 18.22 6.17
CA THR A 132 8.64 18.31 4.94
C THR A 132 7.28 18.89 5.29
N ASN A 133 6.90 20.02 4.66
CA ASN A 133 5.58 20.60 4.87
C ASN A 133 4.51 19.77 4.14
N TRP A 134 4.12 18.65 4.73
CA TRP A 134 3.13 17.74 4.16
C TRP A 134 1.75 18.37 3.95
N GLY A 135 1.44 19.46 4.64
CA GLY A 135 0.18 20.19 4.49
C GLY A 135 0.11 21.04 3.22
N GLY A 136 1.26 21.45 2.68
CA GLY A 136 1.37 22.28 1.47
C GLY A 136 1.64 21.50 0.17
N VAL A 137 1.72 20.18 0.24
CA VAL A 137 2.08 19.35 -0.93
C VAL A 137 0.92 19.30 -1.93
N ASN A 138 1.17 19.71 -3.17
CA ASN A 138 0.24 19.49 -4.26
C ASN A 138 0.39 18.07 -4.84
N TRP A 139 -0.37 17.14 -4.28
CA TRP A 139 -0.36 15.72 -4.68
C TRP A 139 -0.82 15.48 -6.13
N ALA A 140 -1.67 16.35 -6.68
CA ALA A 140 -2.13 16.21 -8.06
C ALA A 140 -1.01 16.54 -9.05
N ASP A 141 -0.23 17.57 -8.76
CA ASP A 141 0.92 17.97 -9.58
C ASP A 141 2.02 16.90 -9.53
N LEU A 142 2.33 16.35 -8.35
CA LEU A 142 3.34 15.27 -8.22
C LEU A 142 2.98 14.04 -9.04
N GLN A 143 1.73 13.57 -8.94
CA GLN A 143 1.26 12.41 -9.72
C GLN A 143 1.28 12.70 -11.22
N SER A 144 0.85 13.90 -11.64
CA SER A 144 0.82 14.29 -13.05
C SER A 144 2.23 14.42 -13.64
N ALA A 145 3.16 15.03 -12.90
CA ALA A 145 4.56 15.14 -13.29
C ALA A 145 5.24 13.77 -13.36
N CYS A 146 4.94 12.88 -12.40
CA CYS A 146 5.45 11.51 -12.39
C CYS A 146 4.99 10.71 -13.62
N LEU A 147 3.70 10.84 -13.97
CA LEU A 147 3.14 10.25 -15.19
C LEU A 147 3.82 10.78 -16.45
N GLU A 148 3.99 12.09 -16.57
CA GLU A 148 4.63 12.67 -17.75
C GLU A 148 6.07 12.18 -17.90
N ARG A 149 6.81 12.09 -16.79
CA ARG A 149 8.18 11.55 -16.76
C ARG A 149 8.26 10.09 -17.20
N ASN A 150 7.19 9.31 -16.96
CA ASN A 150 7.11 7.89 -17.28
C ASN A 150 6.22 7.57 -18.50
N ARG A 151 5.73 8.59 -19.22
CA ARG A 151 4.70 8.47 -20.26
C ARG A 151 4.99 7.45 -21.34
N GLU A 152 6.26 7.23 -21.66
CA GLU A 152 6.70 6.31 -22.72
C GLU A 152 6.43 4.84 -22.38
N ARG A 153 6.25 4.53 -21.09
CA ARG A 153 5.87 3.20 -20.60
C ARG A 153 4.43 2.84 -20.93
N TYR A 154 3.58 3.84 -21.07
CA TYR A 154 2.15 3.66 -21.18
C TYR A 154 1.68 3.90 -22.61
N ASN A 155 0.65 3.16 -23.02
CA ASN A 155 0.05 3.40 -24.32
C ASN A 155 -0.56 4.80 -24.31
N LYS A 156 -0.33 5.57 -25.38
CA LYS A 156 -1.07 6.81 -25.59
C LYS A 156 -2.53 6.41 -25.73
N TRP A 157 -3.35 6.87 -24.81
CA TRP A 157 -4.76 6.51 -24.79
C TRP A 157 -5.41 6.99 -26.08
N HIS A 158 -5.72 6.05 -26.96
CA HIS A 158 -6.74 6.21 -27.97
C HIS A 158 -8.02 5.69 -27.33
N PRO A 159 -9.04 6.53 -27.05
CA PRO A 159 -10.34 6.01 -26.69
C PRO A 159 -10.79 5.11 -27.83
N GLU A 160 -10.72 3.80 -27.64
CA GLU A 160 -11.72 2.94 -28.25
C GLU A 160 -13.07 3.49 -27.79
N PRO A 161 -14.03 3.75 -28.71
CA PRO A 161 -15.31 4.31 -28.34
C PRO A 161 -15.90 3.47 -27.22
N LYS A 162 -16.08 4.09 -26.03
CA LYS A 162 -16.59 3.42 -24.85
C LYS A 162 -17.90 2.75 -25.25
N LYS A 163 -17.93 1.42 -25.28
CA LYS A 163 -19.20 0.70 -25.36
C LYS A 163 -19.97 1.10 -24.11
N PRO A 164 -21.16 1.72 -24.24
CA PRO A 164 -21.91 2.15 -23.07
C PRO A 164 -22.27 0.89 -22.28
N THR A 165 -21.57 0.66 -21.16
CA THR A 165 -22.00 -0.30 -20.14
C THR A 165 -23.07 0.39 -19.31
N LEU A 166 -24.20 0.67 -19.94
CA LEU A 166 -25.46 0.75 -19.23
C LEU A 166 -25.89 -0.69 -18.98
N HIS A 167 -26.36 -0.93 -17.77
CA HIS A 167 -27.01 -2.15 -17.33
C HIS A 167 -28.31 -2.38 -18.13
N ASN A 168 -28.20 -2.70 -19.42
CA ASN A 168 -29.29 -3.28 -20.19
C ASN A 168 -29.18 -4.80 -20.02
N GLN A 169 -29.55 -5.27 -18.82
CA GLN A 169 -30.12 -6.59 -18.75
C GLN A 169 -31.44 -6.54 -19.51
N GLN A 170 -31.47 -7.14 -20.70
CA GLN A 170 -32.53 -8.01 -21.24
C GLN A 170 -32.50 -8.02 -22.77
N ASN A 171 -32.46 -9.24 -23.32
CA ASN A 171 -32.76 -9.61 -24.71
C ASN A 171 -31.77 -9.23 -25.83
N GLN A 172 -30.49 -9.57 -25.66
CA GLN A 172 -29.72 -10.00 -26.81
C GLN A 172 -29.26 -11.43 -26.59
N GLN A 173 -29.77 -12.36 -27.40
CA GLN A 173 -29.09 -13.64 -27.62
C GLN A 173 -27.69 -13.30 -28.13
N VAL A 174 -26.74 -13.29 -27.21
CA VAL A 174 -25.33 -13.14 -27.54
C VAL A 174 -24.95 -14.42 -28.24
N GLU A 175 -24.91 -14.41 -29.58
CA GLU A 175 -24.13 -15.40 -30.29
C GLU A 175 -22.71 -15.33 -29.72
N LEU A 176 -22.31 -16.40 -29.05
CA LEU A 176 -20.99 -16.57 -28.48
C LEU A 176 -20.00 -16.83 -29.62
N GLY A 177 -19.91 -15.89 -30.56
CA GLY A 177 -18.85 -15.83 -31.54
C GLY A 177 -17.55 -15.62 -30.80
N ARG A 178 -16.90 -16.72 -30.39
CA ARG A 178 -15.50 -16.77 -29.97
C ARG A 178 -14.68 -16.25 -31.15
N LYS A 179 -14.56 -14.93 -31.26
CA LYS A 179 -13.46 -14.30 -32.00
C LYS A 179 -12.21 -14.73 -31.27
N LYS A 180 -11.62 -15.83 -31.71
CA LYS A 180 -10.27 -16.23 -31.35
C LYS A 180 -9.38 -15.11 -31.89
N HIS A 181 -9.18 -14.06 -31.09
CA HIS A 181 -8.05 -13.18 -31.28
C HIS A 181 -6.84 -14.08 -31.11
N HIS A 182 -6.30 -14.57 -32.24
CA HIS A 182 -4.98 -15.15 -32.27
C HIS A 182 -4.04 -14.05 -31.79
N TYR A 183 -3.75 -14.05 -30.49
CA TYR A 183 -2.70 -13.25 -29.90
C TYR A 183 -1.39 -13.79 -30.47
N ARG A 184 -1.01 -13.31 -31.66
CA ARG A 184 0.36 -13.41 -32.13
C ARG A 184 1.17 -12.67 -31.08
N LYS A 185 1.91 -13.40 -30.23
CA LYS A 185 2.95 -12.81 -29.37
C LYS A 185 3.85 -12.01 -30.30
N SER A 186 3.68 -10.69 -30.34
CA SER A 186 4.66 -9.83 -30.97
C SER A 186 5.95 -10.01 -30.16
N ARG A 187 7.08 -10.13 -30.84
CA ARG A 187 8.39 -10.12 -30.18
C ARG A 187 8.77 -8.74 -29.64
N LEU A 188 7.91 -7.74 -29.84
CA LEU A 188 8.15 -6.35 -29.46
C LEU A 188 7.68 -6.11 -28.03
N PRO A 189 8.41 -5.30 -27.25
CA PRO A 189 8.00 -4.92 -25.91
C PRO A 189 6.61 -4.25 -25.92
N GLY A 190 5.74 -4.68 -24.99
CA GLY A 190 4.40 -4.13 -24.82
C GLY A 190 4.39 -2.85 -23.99
N PHE A 191 3.29 -2.10 -24.03
CA PHE A 191 3.06 -1.00 -23.10
C PHE A 191 2.58 -1.54 -21.75
N HIS A 192 2.97 -0.87 -20.65
CA HIS A 192 2.40 -1.12 -19.33
C HIS A 192 0.93 -0.74 -19.29
N HIS A 193 0.17 -1.50 -18.50
CA HIS A 193 -1.17 -1.10 -18.08
C HIS A 193 -1.07 -0.20 -16.86
N ARG A 194 -2.06 0.67 -16.68
CA ARG A 194 -2.23 1.49 -15.48
C ARG A 194 -3.51 1.10 -14.76
N THR A 195 -3.49 1.16 -13.44
CA THR A 195 -4.62 0.78 -12.59
C THR A 195 -4.98 1.91 -11.64
N ALA A 196 -6.14 2.52 -11.82
CA ALA A 196 -6.57 3.57 -10.89
C ALA A 196 -7.03 2.99 -9.54
N VAL A 197 -6.48 3.51 -8.45
CA VAL A 197 -6.99 3.28 -7.09
C VAL A 197 -7.81 4.51 -6.68
N ILE A 198 -9.10 4.30 -6.41
CA ILE A 198 -10.04 5.38 -6.11
C ILE A 198 -10.40 5.34 -4.64
N LEU A 199 -10.03 6.39 -3.91
CA LEU A 199 -10.48 6.61 -2.54
C LEU A 199 -11.86 7.25 -2.56
N ARG A 200 -12.87 6.51 -2.12
CA ARG A 200 -14.23 7.01 -1.98
C ARG A 200 -14.45 7.49 -0.55
N THR A 201 -14.89 8.74 -0.41
CA THR A 201 -15.17 9.39 0.87
C THR A 201 -16.51 10.12 0.84
N THR A 202 -17.01 10.51 2.00
CA THR A 202 -18.18 11.39 2.15
C THR A 202 -17.72 12.80 2.52
N ILE A 203 -18.54 13.79 2.22
CA ILE A 203 -18.22 15.21 2.46
C ILE A 203 -18.05 15.56 3.95
N ASP A 204 -18.62 14.76 4.83
CA ASP A 204 -18.63 14.93 6.29
C ASP A 204 -17.59 14.07 7.00
N MET A 205 -16.83 13.26 6.27
CA MET A 205 -15.82 12.38 6.86
C MET A 205 -14.66 13.22 7.41
N LYS A 206 -14.36 13.02 8.70
CA LYS A 206 -13.19 13.63 9.35
C LYS A 206 -12.03 12.65 9.28
N TYR A 207 -10.99 13.02 8.55
CA TYR A 207 -9.76 12.24 8.49
C TYR A 207 -8.97 12.35 9.79
N THR A 208 -8.63 11.19 10.37
CA THR A 208 -7.67 11.11 11.47
C THR A 208 -6.24 11.24 10.94
N THR A 209 -5.28 11.51 11.83
CA THR A 209 -3.86 11.53 11.50
C THR A 209 -3.40 10.22 10.85
N ASN A 210 -3.88 9.08 11.35
CA ASN A 210 -3.58 7.77 10.78
C ASN A 210 -4.14 7.62 9.35
N ASP A 211 -5.34 8.12 9.07
CA ASP A 211 -5.91 8.08 7.72
C ASP A 211 -5.04 8.89 6.75
N ILE A 212 -4.59 10.07 7.18
CA ILE A 212 -3.72 10.93 6.37
C ILE A 212 -2.39 10.23 6.08
N HIS A 213 -1.74 9.58 7.05
CA HIS A 213 -0.51 8.82 6.80
C HIS A 213 -0.72 7.67 5.81
N ASN A 214 -1.84 6.95 5.93
CA ASN A 214 -2.20 5.89 5.00
C ASN A 214 -2.45 6.42 3.59
N ILE A 215 -3.15 7.54 3.45
CA ILE A 215 -3.39 8.18 2.15
C ILE A 215 -2.07 8.61 1.50
N ARG A 216 -1.18 9.22 2.27
CA ARG A 216 0.16 9.60 1.80
C ARG A 216 0.97 8.39 1.37
N ALA A 217 0.98 7.33 2.17
CA ALA A 217 1.64 6.06 1.84
C ALA A 217 1.10 5.48 0.53
N MET A 218 -0.23 5.44 0.36
CA MET A 218 -0.86 4.98 -0.88
C MET A 218 -0.41 5.79 -2.10
N VAL A 219 -0.41 7.12 -2.04
CA VAL A 219 0.03 7.96 -3.18
C VAL A 219 1.52 7.77 -3.46
N MET A 220 2.36 7.76 -2.43
CA MET A 220 3.82 7.63 -2.56
C MET A 220 4.22 6.26 -3.12
N GLU A 221 3.68 5.17 -2.57
CA GLU A 221 4.04 3.81 -2.97
C GLU A 221 3.39 3.40 -4.29
N LEU A 222 2.08 3.61 -4.42
CA LEU A 222 1.36 3.12 -5.60
C LEU A 222 1.59 4.03 -6.79
N SER A 223 1.56 5.36 -6.63
CA SER A 223 1.69 6.27 -7.77
C SER A 223 3.13 6.70 -8.00
N LEU A 224 3.81 7.30 -7.02
CA LEU A 224 5.10 7.94 -7.27
C LEU A 224 6.27 6.95 -7.42
N LEU A 225 6.46 6.03 -6.47
CA LEU A 225 7.56 5.06 -6.47
C LEU A 225 7.42 3.99 -7.56
N SER A 226 6.20 3.70 -8.03
CA SER A 226 5.99 2.81 -9.19
C SER A 226 6.25 3.51 -10.54
N GLY A 227 6.38 4.84 -10.53
CA GLY A 227 6.49 5.66 -11.74
C GLY A 227 5.15 5.80 -12.48
N ALA A 228 4.06 5.99 -11.74
CA ALA A 228 2.67 6.16 -12.19
C ALA A 228 2.00 4.90 -12.76
N GLU A 229 2.35 3.70 -12.27
CA GLU A 229 1.60 2.48 -12.63
C GLU A 229 0.18 2.47 -12.07
N TYR A 230 -0.06 3.22 -10.99
CA TYR A 230 -1.36 3.39 -10.38
C TYR A 230 -1.81 4.85 -10.43
#